data_AF-A0A328S0N0-F1
#
_entry.id   AF-A0A328S0N0-F1
#
_cell.length_a   1.000
_cell.length_b   1.000
_cell.length_c   1.000
_cell.angle_alpha   90.00
_cell.angle_beta   90.00
_cell.angle_gamma   90.00
#
_symmetry.space_group_name_H-M   'P 1'
#
loop_
_entity.id
_entity.type
_entity.pdbx_description
1 polymer ?
#
loop_
_entity_poly.entity_id
_entity_poly.type
_entity_poly.pdbx_seq_one_letter_code
_entity_poly.pdbx_strand_id
1 'polypeptide(L)'
;NSFGKRGKLARMLYSTNVGTISDRSLARVKCKDKIIGSIDGDFMERLHKGDTFVLGGRVYQFRYARGMTVNVVASSSTPSIPSWVSEQLPLSYDLGVSIGNFRAIIDWKLSVDTPQEELIDFIKEYLYVDDNSASSIYYYFVEQYLYSMIPSKNRLLVEYYTGFGGRKFVVFHCLYGRRVNDALSRAVAYIISKRYHRDVMISIDDNGFYLSSDSKIGG
;
A
#
# COMPACT_ATOMS: atom_id res chain seq x y z
N ASN A 1 4.67 18.68 -37.16
CA ASN A 1 5.13 17.49 -36.42
C ASN A 1 4.30 16.26 -36.81
N SER A 2 4.78 15.44 -37.75
CA SER A 2 4.15 14.15 -38.04
C SER A 2 4.81 13.06 -37.20
N PHE A 3 4.11 12.54 -36.20
CA PHE A 3 4.56 11.37 -35.44
C PHE A 3 4.22 10.08 -36.20
N GLY A 4 5.20 9.18 -36.35
CA GLY A 4 5.03 7.82 -36.90
C GLY A 4 6.19 7.37 -37.81
N LYS A 5 6.74 6.17 -37.59
CA LYS A 5 7.69 5.55 -38.53
C LYS A 5 6.94 5.09 -39.78
N ARG A 6 7.21 5.71 -40.94
CA ARG A 6 6.78 5.22 -42.25
C ARG A 6 7.87 4.32 -42.85
N GLY A 7 7.53 3.07 -43.15
CA GLY A 7 8.44 2.11 -43.77
C GLY A 7 7.80 0.72 -43.94
N LYS A 8 8.38 -0.15 -44.78
CA LYS A 8 7.87 -1.50 -45.08
C LYS A 8 7.63 -2.36 -43.82
N LEU A 9 8.38 -2.10 -42.75
CA LEU A 9 8.30 -2.83 -41.48
C LEU A 9 7.18 -2.31 -40.54
N ALA A 10 6.56 -1.16 -40.83
CA ALA A 10 5.57 -0.56 -39.93
C ALA A 10 4.37 -1.47 -39.68
N ARG A 11 3.89 -2.18 -40.72
CA ARG A 11 2.78 -3.14 -40.60
C ARG A 11 3.16 -4.35 -39.75
N MET A 12 4.37 -4.88 -39.91
CA MET A 12 4.86 -6.00 -39.11
C MET A 12 5.03 -5.61 -37.65
N LEU A 13 5.69 -4.47 -37.36
CA LEU A 13 5.86 -3.97 -36.00
C LEU A 13 4.52 -3.67 -35.30
N TYR A 14 3.55 -3.11 -36.04
CA TYR A 14 2.20 -2.92 -35.53
C TYR A 14 1.56 -4.27 -35.21
N SER A 15 1.53 -5.21 -36.16
CA SER A 15 0.87 -6.51 -35.96
C SER A 15 1.50 -7.36 -34.85
N THR A 16 2.81 -7.25 -34.60
CA THR A 16 3.48 -7.98 -33.52
C THR A 16 3.40 -7.28 -32.16
N ASN A 17 3.06 -5.99 -32.10
CA ASN A 17 2.93 -5.21 -30.86
C ASN A 17 1.55 -4.56 -30.71
N VAL A 18 0.53 -5.08 -31.39
CA VAL A 18 -0.86 -4.58 -31.31
C VAL A 18 -1.52 -4.95 -29.97
N GLY A 19 -0.93 -5.90 -29.24
CA GLY A 19 -1.37 -6.27 -27.91
C GLY A 19 -1.28 -5.08 -26.95
N THR A 20 -2.35 -4.85 -26.20
CA THR A 20 -2.41 -3.79 -25.17
C THR A 20 -1.90 -4.26 -23.81
N ILE A 21 -1.65 -5.56 -23.66
CA ILE A 21 -1.04 -6.15 -22.47
C ILE A 21 0.46 -5.88 -22.55
N SER A 22 0.95 -5.01 -21.67
CA SER A 22 2.38 -4.72 -21.55
C SER A 22 3.14 -5.98 -21.14
N ASP A 23 4.19 -6.32 -21.87
CA ASP A 23 5.13 -7.35 -21.44
C ASP A 23 5.89 -6.84 -20.21
N ARG A 24 5.79 -7.54 -19.07
CA ARG A 24 6.43 -7.12 -17.82
C ARG A 24 7.83 -7.72 -17.75
N SER A 25 8.84 -6.86 -17.59
CA SER A 25 10.21 -7.33 -17.40
C SER A 25 10.38 -7.90 -16.00
N LEU A 26 10.72 -9.19 -15.89
CA LEU A 26 11.04 -9.84 -14.62
C LEU A 26 12.55 -9.76 -14.32
N ALA A 27 12.89 -9.38 -13.09
CA ALA A 27 14.27 -9.40 -12.58
C ALA A 27 14.52 -10.68 -11.78
N ARG A 28 15.59 -11.41 -12.11
CA ARG A 28 16.00 -12.63 -11.39
C ARG A 28 16.65 -12.26 -10.07
N VAL A 29 16.21 -12.86 -8.97
CA VAL A 29 16.80 -12.64 -7.64
C VAL A 29 17.80 -13.75 -7.33
N LYS A 30 19.02 -13.36 -6.96
CA LYS A 30 20.13 -14.25 -6.59
C LYS A 30 20.57 -14.04 -5.15
N CYS A 31 20.80 -15.14 -4.44
CA CYS A 31 21.44 -15.16 -3.12
C CYS A 31 22.60 -16.16 -3.15
N LYS A 32 23.83 -15.70 -2.86
CA LYS A 32 25.06 -16.51 -2.94
C LYS A 32 25.14 -17.32 -4.25
N ASP A 33 24.99 -16.62 -5.38
CA ASP A 33 24.98 -17.15 -6.75
C ASP A 33 23.83 -18.11 -7.14
N LYS A 34 22.97 -18.51 -6.19
CA LYS A 34 21.77 -19.29 -6.47
C LYS A 34 20.60 -18.39 -6.81
N ILE A 35 19.86 -18.72 -7.88
CA ILE A 35 18.59 -18.07 -8.20
C ILE A 35 17.54 -18.58 -7.21
N ILE A 36 16.88 -17.64 -6.52
CA ILE A 36 15.88 -17.94 -5.49
C ILE A 36 14.46 -17.54 -5.90
N GLY A 37 14.31 -16.82 -7.02
CA GLY A 37 13.01 -16.40 -7.56
C GLY A 37 13.16 -15.21 -8.50
N SER A 38 12.06 -14.51 -8.72
CA SER A 38 11.99 -13.30 -9.55
C SER A 38 11.07 -12.26 -8.91
N ILE A 39 11.30 -10.99 -9.25
CA ILE A 39 10.48 -9.82 -8.87
C ILE A 39 10.21 -8.97 -10.12
N ASP A 40 9.16 -8.13 -10.11
CA ASP A 40 8.92 -7.18 -11.20
C ASP A 40 10.09 -6.20 -11.37
N GLY A 41 10.33 -5.79 -12.62
CA GLY A 41 11.29 -4.73 -12.97
C GLY A 41 11.00 -3.43 -12.23
N ASP A 42 9.73 -2.99 -12.21
CA ASP A 42 9.31 -1.79 -11.48
C ASP A 42 9.55 -1.88 -9.97
N PHE A 43 9.55 -3.10 -9.41
CA PHE A 43 9.92 -3.31 -8.01
C PHE A 43 11.43 -3.19 -7.84
N MET A 44 12.22 -3.82 -8.73
CA MET A 44 13.68 -3.69 -8.75
C MET A 44 14.13 -2.23 -8.84
N GLU A 45 13.50 -1.41 -9.67
CA GLU A 45 13.85 0.01 -9.84
C GLU A 45 13.66 0.85 -8.56
N ARG A 46 12.80 0.39 -7.65
CA ARG A 46 12.53 1.07 -6.37
C ARG A 46 13.48 0.64 -5.25
N LEU A 47 14.29 -0.41 -5.45
CA LEU A 47 15.19 -0.95 -4.43
C LEU A 47 16.42 -0.06 -4.22
N HIS A 48 16.65 0.32 -2.97
CA HIS A 48 17.87 0.99 -2.51
C HIS A 48 18.72 0.01 -1.70
N LYS A 49 20.04 0.16 -1.79
CA LYS A 49 20.99 -0.69 -1.06
C LYS A 49 20.64 -0.71 0.42
N GLY A 50 20.37 -1.89 0.95
CA GLY A 50 19.97 -2.06 2.35
C GLY A 50 18.49 -2.39 2.54
N ASP A 51 17.64 -2.18 1.53
CA ASP A 51 16.22 -2.53 1.59
C ASP A 51 16.00 -4.02 1.80
N THR A 52 14.98 -4.36 2.59
CA THR A 52 14.60 -5.74 2.90
C THR A 52 13.21 -6.04 2.41
N PHE A 53 13.02 -7.16 1.72
CA PHE A 53 11.72 -7.57 1.19
C PHE A 53 11.52 -9.08 1.34
N VAL A 54 10.26 -9.52 1.29
CA VAL A 54 9.90 -10.93 1.39
C VAL A 54 9.84 -11.56 0.00
N LEU A 55 10.49 -12.70 -0.18
CA LEU A 55 10.38 -13.53 -1.38
C LEU A 55 10.27 -15.00 -0.96
N GLY A 56 9.22 -15.69 -1.39
CA GLY A 56 8.98 -17.10 -1.03
C GLY A 56 8.90 -17.32 0.49
N GLY A 57 8.32 -16.37 1.24
CA GLY A 57 8.16 -16.45 2.70
C GLY A 57 9.44 -16.18 3.51
N ARG A 58 10.54 -15.76 2.87
CA ARG A 58 11.81 -15.42 3.54
C ARG A 58 12.19 -13.97 3.28
N VAL A 59 12.84 -13.34 4.25
CA VAL A 59 13.30 -11.94 4.12
C VAL A 59 14.70 -11.90 3.52
N TYR A 60 14.88 -11.02 2.54
CA TYR A 60 16.15 -10.79 1.86
C TYR A 60 16.48 -9.31 1.84
N GLN A 61 17.75 -8.97 2.06
CA GLN A 61 18.28 -7.62 1.95
C GLN A 61 18.93 -7.40 0.58
N PHE A 62 18.49 -6.37 -0.13
CA PHE A 62 19.06 -5.90 -1.39
C PHE A 62 20.48 -5.38 -1.22
N ARG A 63 21.40 -5.90 -2.05
CA ARG A 63 22.80 -5.46 -2.10
C ARG A 63 23.06 -4.56 -3.30
N TYR A 64 22.77 -5.07 -4.49
CA TYR A 64 22.94 -4.36 -5.76
C TYR A 64 22.17 -5.09 -6.88
N ALA A 65 21.89 -4.36 -7.96
CA ALA A 65 21.35 -4.91 -9.20
C ALA A 65 22.39 -4.80 -10.32
N ARG A 66 22.39 -5.75 -11.25
CA ARG A 66 23.18 -5.70 -12.50
C ARG A 66 22.31 -6.21 -13.65
N GLY A 67 21.82 -5.28 -14.48
CA GLY A 67 20.77 -5.58 -15.46
C GLY A 67 19.52 -6.13 -14.77
N MET A 68 18.84 -7.11 -15.38
CA MET A 68 17.68 -7.80 -14.81
C MET A 68 18.05 -8.89 -13.79
N THR A 69 19.10 -8.66 -12.99
CA THR A 69 19.53 -9.58 -11.93
C THR A 69 19.82 -8.81 -10.64
N VAL A 70 19.11 -9.18 -9.59
CA VAL A 70 19.13 -8.56 -8.26
C VAL A 70 19.88 -9.47 -7.32
N ASN A 71 20.96 -8.98 -6.71
CA ASN A 71 21.73 -9.72 -5.72
C ASN A 71 21.30 -9.32 -4.32
N VAL A 72 20.99 -10.34 -3.51
CA VAL A 72 20.50 -10.19 -2.15
C VAL A 72 21.27 -11.08 -1.17
N VAL A 73 21.12 -10.78 0.11
CA VAL A 73 21.54 -11.66 1.20
C VAL A 73 20.33 -12.01 2.07
N ALA A 74 20.32 -13.18 2.69
CA ALA A 74 19.28 -13.49 3.67
C ALA A 74 19.35 -12.49 4.85
N SER A 75 18.20 -12.02 5.31
CA SER A 75 18.08 -11.15 6.46
C SER A 75 17.04 -11.68 7.43
N SER A 76 17.21 -11.39 8.72
CA SER A 76 16.21 -11.60 9.78
C SER A 76 15.55 -10.29 10.22
N SER A 77 15.90 -9.17 9.58
CA SER A 77 15.28 -7.88 9.85
C SER A 77 13.82 -7.84 9.39
N THR A 78 13.05 -6.92 9.94
CA THR A 78 11.72 -6.59 9.40
C THR A 78 11.84 -6.16 7.93
N PRO A 79 10.90 -6.55 7.05
CA PRO A 79 10.86 -6.07 5.68
C PRO A 79 10.72 -4.54 5.65
N SER A 80 11.61 -3.85 4.92
CA SER A 80 11.58 -2.42 4.70
C SER A 80 10.63 -2.00 3.57
N ILE A 81 10.26 -2.95 2.72
CA ILE A 81 9.26 -2.75 1.67
C ILE A 81 8.13 -3.74 1.94
N PRO A 82 6.86 -3.28 2.04
CA PRO A 82 5.72 -4.18 2.22
C PRO A 82 5.62 -5.19 1.09
N SER A 83 4.92 -6.30 1.36
CA SER A 83 4.69 -7.39 0.40
C SER A 83 4.27 -6.83 -0.96
N TRP A 84 5.07 -7.10 -1.98
CA TRP A 84 4.72 -6.85 -3.37
C TRP A 84 3.51 -7.73 -3.72
N VAL A 85 2.33 -7.12 -3.78
CA VAL A 85 1.12 -7.76 -4.31
C VAL A 85 0.98 -7.29 -5.74
N SER A 86 1.48 -8.07 -6.68
CA SER A 86 1.55 -7.70 -8.11
C SER A 86 0.22 -7.81 -8.85
N GLU A 87 -0.79 -8.36 -8.18
CA GLU A 87 -2.04 -8.82 -8.79
C GLU A 87 -3.27 -8.02 -8.38
N GLN A 88 -3.20 -7.22 -7.31
CA GLN A 88 -4.36 -6.45 -6.86
C GLN A 88 -4.40 -5.09 -7.56
N LEU A 89 -5.48 -4.86 -8.32
CA LEU A 89 -5.80 -3.51 -8.80
C LEU A 89 -5.95 -2.59 -7.58
N PRO A 90 -5.28 -1.43 -7.56
CA PRO A 90 -5.36 -0.53 -6.42
C PRO A 90 -6.79 -0.02 -6.28
N LEU A 91 -7.24 0.14 -5.03
CA LEU A 91 -8.47 0.87 -4.71
C LEU A 91 -8.51 2.20 -5.50
N SER A 92 -9.57 2.41 -6.27
CA SER A 92 -9.78 3.66 -7.00
C SER A 92 -10.11 4.78 -6.04
N TYR A 93 -9.80 6.02 -6.44
CA TYR A 93 -10.10 7.20 -5.63
C TYR A 93 -11.60 7.31 -5.32
N ASP A 94 -12.45 7.16 -6.34
CA ASP A 94 -13.91 7.29 -6.19
C ASP A 94 -14.49 6.23 -5.23
N LEU A 95 -13.99 4.99 -5.31
CA LEU A 95 -14.41 3.94 -4.38
C LEU A 95 -13.88 4.21 -2.97
N GLY A 96 -12.64 4.70 -2.83
CA GLY A 96 -12.09 5.13 -1.54
C GLY A 96 -12.92 6.23 -0.88
N VAL A 97 -13.33 7.24 -1.66
CA VAL A 97 -14.24 8.30 -1.20
C VAL A 97 -15.60 7.74 -0.80
N SER A 98 -16.16 6.81 -1.57
CA SER A 98 -17.43 6.13 -1.23
C SER A 98 -17.34 5.36 0.10
N ILE A 99 -16.26 4.61 0.32
CA ILE A 99 -15.98 3.92 1.59
C ILE A 99 -15.83 4.95 2.72
N GLY A 100 -15.13 6.06 2.48
CA GLY A 100 -14.98 7.16 3.44
C GLY A 100 -16.31 7.84 3.80
N ASN A 101 -17.26 7.94 2.87
CA ASN A 101 -18.62 8.41 3.11
C ASN A 101 -19.40 7.44 4.01
N PHE A 102 -19.38 6.15 3.67
CA PHE A 102 -20.04 5.12 4.46
C PHE A 102 -19.51 5.12 5.91
N ARG A 103 -18.19 5.15 6.08
CA ARG A 103 -17.55 5.24 7.41
C ARG A 103 -17.98 6.47 8.21
N ALA A 104 -18.17 7.62 7.55
CA ALA A 104 -18.66 8.83 8.22
C ALA A 104 -20.12 8.69 8.68
N ILE A 105 -20.97 8.00 7.91
CA ILE A 105 -22.36 7.73 8.30
C ILE A 105 -22.39 6.81 9.52
N ILE A 106 -21.58 5.75 9.52
CA ILE A 106 -21.48 4.81 10.66
C ILE A 106 -20.95 5.52 11.91
N ASP A 107 -19.88 6.31 11.81
CA ASP A 107 -19.34 7.11 12.93
C ASP A 107 -20.40 8.03 13.53
N TRP A 108 -21.19 8.71 12.68
CA TRP A 108 -22.29 9.54 13.14
C TRP A 108 -23.40 8.74 13.83
N LYS A 109 -23.88 7.65 13.23
CA LYS A 109 -24.95 6.82 13.82
C LYS A 109 -24.55 6.22 15.16
N LEU A 110 -23.29 5.78 15.29
CA LEU A 110 -22.72 5.33 16.57
C LEU A 110 -22.64 6.48 17.59
N SER A 111 -22.28 7.69 17.17
CA SER A 111 -22.16 8.85 18.07
C SER A 111 -23.49 9.35 18.65
N VAL A 112 -24.61 9.01 18.02
CA VAL A 112 -25.97 9.34 18.50
C VAL A 112 -26.67 8.13 19.13
N ASP A 113 -25.91 7.10 19.50
CA ASP A 113 -26.40 5.88 20.16
C ASP A 113 -27.57 5.22 19.41
N THR A 114 -27.49 5.20 18.07
CA THR A 114 -28.50 4.52 17.23
C THR A 114 -28.59 3.04 17.65
N PRO A 115 -29.81 2.49 17.85
CA PRO A 115 -29.98 1.09 18.26
C PRO A 115 -29.28 0.12 17.30
N GLN A 116 -28.68 -0.93 17.86
CA GLN A 116 -27.93 -1.94 17.10
C GLN A 116 -28.73 -2.51 15.92
N GLU A 117 -30.00 -2.88 16.15
CA GLU A 117 -30.86 -3.46 15.11
C GLU A 117 -31.05 -2.49 13.92
N GLU A 118 -31.32 -1.21 14.20
CA GLU A 118 -31.47 -0.18 13.17
C GLU A 118 -30.17 0.02 12.37
N LEU A 119 -29.01 -0.03 13.05
CA LEU A 119 -27.72 0.13 12.40
C LEU A 119 -27.36 -1.04 11.49
N ILE A 120 -27.68 -2.27 11.93
CA ILE A 120 -27.49 -3.49 11.13
C ILE A 120 -28.40 -3.47 9.91
N ASP A 121 -29.69 -3.11 10.08
CA ASP A 121 -30.62 -2.98 8.96
C ASP A 121 -30.19 -1.89 7.97
N PHE A 122 -29.71 -0.75 8.47
CA PHE A 122 -29.11 0.28 7.61
C PHE A 122 -27.92 -0.26 6.80
N ILE A 123 -26.99 -1.00 7.42
CA ILE A 123 -25.84 -1.58 6.70
C ILE A 123 -26.32 -2.56 5.63
N LYS A 124 -27.31 -3.39 5.96
CA LYS A 124 -27.91 -4.38 5.07
C LYS A 124 -28.48 -3.72 3.81
N GLU A 125 -29.29 -2.67 3.99
CA GLU A 125 -29.91 -1.92 2.91
C GLU A 125 -28.90 -1.09 2.10
N TYR A 126 -27.96 -0.43 2.78
CA TYR A 126 -26.99 0.45 2.13
C TYR A 126 -25.97 -0.32 1.28
N LEU A 127 -25.53 -1.51 1.74
CA LEU A 127 -24.53 -2.32 1.05
C LEU A 127 -25.10 -3.50 0.27
N TYR A 128 -26.40 -3.77 0.38
CA TYR A 128 -27.06 -4.92 -0.26
C TYR A 128 -26.44 -6.27 0.14
N VAL A 129 -26.21 -6.47 1.44
CA VAL A 129 -25.58 -7.68 2.00
C VAL A 129 -26.57 -8.50 2.82
N ASP A 130 -26.21 -9.71 3.23
CA ASP A 130 -27.00 -10.53 4.15
C ASP A 130 -26.80 -10.13 5.62
N ASP A 131 -27.64 -10.65 6.52
CA ASP A 131 -27.61 -10.30 7.95
C ASP A 131 -26.29 -10.66 8.65
N ASN A 132 -25.61 -11.75 8.27
CA ASN A 132 -24.33 -12.12 8.88
C ASN A 132 -23.22 -11.16 8.46
N SER A 133 -23.19 -10.79 7.18
CA SER A 133 -22.27 -9.78 6.64
C SER A 133 -22.51 -8.42 7.29
N ALA A 134 -23.77 -7.97 7.38
CA ALA A 134 -24.13 -6.70 8.01
C ALA A 134 -23.72 -6.66 9.49
N SER A 135 -24.00 -7.74 10.24
CA SER A 135 -23.60 -7.87 11.64
C SER A 135 -22.08 -7.85 11.81
N SER A 136 -21.33 -8.53 10.94
CA SER A 136 -19.87 -8.55 10.99
C SER A 136 -19.27 -7.16 10.75
N ILE A 137 -19.82 -6.42 9.78
CA ILE A 137 -19.41 -5.04 9.48
C ILE A 137 -19.75 -4.12 10.68
N TYR A 138 -20.94 -4.27 11.27
CA TYR A 138 -21.34 -3.54 12.46
C TYR A 138 -20.35 -3.74 13.60
N TYR A 139 -20.07 -4.99 13.99
CA TYR A 139 -19.17 -5.27 15.10
C TYR A 139 -17.75 -4.78 14.84
N TYR A 140 -17.25 -4.88 13.62
CA TYR A 140 -15.97 -4.28 13.22
C TYR A 140 -15.92 -2.78 13.50
N PHE A 141 -16.98 -2.03 13.17
CA PHE A 141 -17.03 -0.60 13.44
C PHE A 141 -17.22 -0.26 14.92
N VAL A 142 -18.01 -1.06 15.66
CA VAL A 142 -18.16 -0.89 17.10
C VAL A 142 -16.82 -1.10 17.81
N GLU A 143 -16.09 -2.16 17.48
CA GLU A 143 -14.75 -2.42 18.04
C GLU A 143 -13.80 -1.25 17.76
N GLN A 144 -13.76 -0.78 16.51
CA GLN A 144 -12.95 0.38 16.15
C GLN A 144 -13.37 1.62 16.92
N TYR A 145 -14.66 1.93 17.03
CA TYR A 145 -15.21 3.11 17.70
C TYR A 145 -14.96 3.11 19.22
N LEU A 146 -15.05 1.94 19.85
CA LEU A 146 -14.75 1.78 21.27
C LEU A 146 -13.26 1.91 21.57
N TYR A 147 -12.40 1.50 20.63
CA TYR A 147 -10.94 1.56 20.79
C TYR A 147 -10.34 2.91 20.39
N SER A 148 -10.81 3.50 19.29
CA SER A 148 -10.25 4.68 18.65
C SER A 148 -11.29 5.41 17.79
N MET A 149 -10.86 6.46 17.10
CA MET A 149 -11.70 7.17 16.14
C MET A 149 -11.84 6.33 14.85
N ILE A 150 -13.00 6.41 14.18
CA ILE A 150 -13.17 5.82 12.84
C ILE A 150 -12.57 6.79 11.80
N PRO A 151 -11.55 6.38 11.01
CA PRO A 151 -11.06 7.17 9.89
C PRO A 151 -12.13 7.24 8.80
N SER A 152 -12.47 8.44 8.34
CA SER A 152 -13.56 8.67 7.39
C SER A 152 -13.25 9.84 6.48
N LYS A 153 -14.15 10.20 5.56
CA LYS A 153 -13.95 11.37 4.68
C LYS A 153 -13.72 12.68 5.45
N ASN A 154 -14.27 12.77 6.67
CA ASN A 154 -14.23 13.96 7.52
C ASN A 154 -13.11 13.87 8.56
N ARG A 155 -12.41 12.74 8.64
CA ARG A 155 -11.45 12.48 9.71
C ARG A 155 -10.26 11.70 9.18
N LEU A 156 -9.14 12.40 9.05
CA LEU A 156 -7.84 11.79 8.85
C LEU A 156 -7.28 11.37 10.22
N LEU A 157 -7.04 10.07 10.40
CA LEU A 157 -6.48 9.53 11.64
C LEU A 157 -4.98 9.25 11.46
N VAL A 158 -4.17 9.77 12.37
CA VAL A 158 -2.73 9.52 12.43
C VAL A 158 -2.40 8.89 13.79
N GLU A 159 -1.88 7.67 13.76
CA GLU A 159 -1.56 6.91 14.96
C GLU A 159 -0.04 6.78 15.14
N TYR A 160 0.41 6.88 16.39
CA TYR A 160 1.81 6.72 16.76
C TYR A 160 1.98 5.41 17.51
N TYR A 161 2.83 4.54 16.99
CA TYR A 161 3.07 3.20 17.55
C TYR A 161 4.56 2.96 17.76
N THR A 162 4.92 2.33 18.87
CA THR A 162 6.29 1.84 19.12
C THR A 162 6.28 0.33 19.01
N GLY A 163 6.90 -0.17 17.95
CA GLY A 163 7.02 -1.61 17.72
C GLY A 163 8.12 -2.27 18.52
N PHE A 164 8.23 -3.57 18.35
CA PHE A 164 9.30 -4.38 18.92
C PHE A 164 10.68 -3.82 18.55
N GLY A 165 11.62 -3.84 19.50
CA GLY A 165 12.96 -3.24 19.31
C GLY A 165 12.99 -1.71 19.36
N GLY A 166 11.90 -1.06 19.80
CA GLY A 166 11.85 0.40 20.00
C GLY A 166 11.62 1.22 18.73
N ARG A 167 11.46 0.56 17.58
CA ARG A 167 11.19 1.21 16.29
C ARG A 167 9.89 2.01 16.34
N LYS A 168 9.93 3.23 15.81
CA LYS A 168 8.79 4.15 15.82
C LYS A 168 8.05 4.09 14.50
N PHE A 169 6.72 4.09 14.58
CA PHE A 169 5.81 4.08 13.45
C PHE A 169 4.84 5.25 13.56
N VAL A 170 4.59 5.91 12.43
CA VAL A 170 3.52 6.87 12.25
C VAL A 170 2.62 6.33 11.16
N VAL A 171 1.41 5.92 11.53
CA VAL A 171 0.43 5.28 10.65
C VAL A 171 -0.62 6.29 10.25
N PHE A 172 -0.76 6.53 8.95
CA PHE A 172 -1.74 7.42 8.36
C PHE A 172 -2.88 6.61 7.77
N HIS A 173 -4.06 6.71 8.37
CA HIS A 173 -5.27 6.08 7.86
C HIS A 173 -5.94 7.01 6.83
N CYS A 174 -5.68 6.76 5.55
CA CYS A 174 -6.07 7.57 4.39
C CYS A 174 -6.83 6.73 3.35
N LEU A 175 -8.13 6.94 3.22
CA LEU A 175 -8.99 6.24 2.25
C LEU A 175 -9.10 6.98 0.91
N TYR A 176 -7.96 7.22 0.27
CA TYR A 176 -7.91 7.88 -1.05
C TYR A 176 -7.36 6.98 -2.16
N GLY A 177 -7.12 5.71 -1.85
CA GLY A 177 -6.56 4.73 -2.76
C GLY A 177 -5.03 4.79 -2.88
N ARG A 178 -4.43 3.70 -3.34
CA ARG A 178 -2.98 3.47 -3.29
C ARG A 178 -2.15 4.56 -3.95
N ARG A 179 -2.61 5.06 -5.10
CA ARG A 179 -1.86 6.07 -5.88
C ARG A 179 -1.76 7.40 -5.15
N VAL A 180 -2.83 7.81 -4.47
CA VAL A 180 -2.84 9.02 -3.65
C VAL A 180 -1.97 8.81 -2.42
N ASN A 181 -2.09 7.65 -1.76
CA ASN A 181 -1.27 7.31 -0.60
C ASN A 181 0.22 7.24 -0.92
N ASP A 182 0.61 6.71 -2.09
CA ASP A 182 2.01 6.70 -2.55
C ASP A 182 2.56 8.13 -2.71
N ALA A 183 1.84 9.01 -3.41
CA ALA A 183 2.25 10.40 -3.58
C ALA A 183 2.35 11.13 -2.23
N LEU A 184 1.34 11.00 -1.38
CA LEU A 184 1.28 11.66 -0.07
C LEU A 184 2.38 11.14 0.86
N SER A 185 2.62 9.83 0.90
CA SER A 185 3.65 9.21 1.74
C SER A 185 5.04 9.74 1.40
N ARG A 186 5.37 9.90 0.12
CA ARG A 186 6.66 10.43 -0.34
C ARG A 186 6.83 11.90 0.03
N ALA A 187 5.79 12.70 -0.12
CA ALA A 187 5.82 14.12 0.27
C ALA A 187 6.06 14.27 1.77
N VAL A 188 5.33 13.50 2.60
CA VAL A 188 5.50 13.52 4.06
C VAL A 188 6.88 13.00 4.45
N ALA A 189 7.32 11.87 3.89
CA ALA A 189 8.64 11.31 4.16
C ALA A 189 9.77 12.27 3.78
N TYR A 190 9.66 13.00 2.66
CA TYR A 190 10.62 14.01 2.27
C TYR A 190 10.72 15.16 3.29
N ILE A 191 9.57 15.67 3.76
CA ILE A 191 9.52 16.74 4.76
C ILE A 191 10.17 16.28 6.07
N ILE A 192 9.84 15.06 6.51
CA ILE A 192 10.39 14.46 7.73
C ILE A 192 11.89 14.22 7.59
N SER A 193 12.32 13.64 6.47
CA SER A 193 13.74 13.36 6.21
C SER A 193 14.56 14.66 6.21
N LYS A 194 14.05 15.72 5.58
CA LYS A 194 14.70 17.04 5.62
C LYS A 194 14.75 17.67 7.01
N ARG A 195 13.68 17.52 7.81
CA ARG A 195 13.60 18.13 9.14
C ARG A 195 14.47 17.41 10.17
N TYR A 196 14.55 16.08 10.09
CA TYR A 196 15.24 15.25 11.08
C TYR A 196 16.58 14.69 10.58
N HIS A 197 16.97 15.00 9.33
CA HIS A 197 18.20 14.51 8.68
C HIS A 197 18.36 13.00 8.76
N ARG A 198 17.28 12.26 8.47
CA ARG A 198 17.23 10.81 8.63
C ARG A 198 16.49 10.14 7.49
N ASP A 199 16.87 8.90 7.24
CA ASP A 199 16.14 8.01 6.35
C ASP A 199 14.86 7.54 7.04
N VAL A 200 13.78 7.53 6.27
CA VAL A 200 12.45 7.12 6.71
C VAL A 200 12.00 6.01 5.79
N MET A 201 11.65 4.87 6.38
CA MET A 201 11.04 3.78 5.64
C MET A 201 9.57 4.12 5.39
N ILE A 202 9.13 3.87 4.16
CA ILE A 202 7.75 4.10 3.72
C ILE A 202 7.12 2.75 3.39
N SER A 203 5.88 2.54 3.83
CA SER A 203 5.04 1.41 3.43
C SER A 203 3.65 1.91 3.10
N ILE A 204 3.04 1.41 2.02
CA ILE A 204 1.81 1.96 1.44
C ILE A 204 0.78 0.85 1.27
N ASP A 205 -0.46 1.18 1.56
CA ASP A 205 -1.67 0.37 1.38
C ASP A 205 -2.76 1.21 0.67
N ASP A 206 -3.88 0.58 0.33
CA ASP A 206 -5.07 1.23 -0.21
C ASP A 206 -5.77 2.11 0.84
N ASN A 207 -5.70 1.68 2.11
CA ASN A 207 -6.34 2.36 3.24
C ASN A 207 -5.42 3.33 4.00
N GLY A 208 -4.17 3.48 3.57
CA GLY A 208 -3.22 4.34 4.26
C GLY A 208 -1.77 4.11 3.87
N PHE A 209 -0.88 4.66 4.68
CA PHE A 209 0.55 4.38 4.61
C PHE A 209 1.16 4.55 6.01
N TYR A 210 2.33 3.98 6.25
CA TYR A 210 3.09 4.26 7.46
C TYR A 210 4.52 4.67 7.15
N LEU A 211 5.05 5.48 8.05
CA LEU A 211 6.44 5.89 8.09
C LEU A 211 7.11 5.29 9.31
N SER A 212 8.35 4.80 9.16
CA SER A 212 9.10 4.24 10.30
C SER A 212 10.58 4.57 10.29
N SER A 213 11.17 4.60 11.48
CA SER A 213 12.61 4.81 11.73
C SER A 213 12.96 4.23 13.11
N ASP A 214 14.24 3.94 13.29
CA ASP A 214 14.78 3.40 14.55
C ASP A 214 14.89 4.46 15.66
N SER A 215 14.45 5.68 15.38
CA SER A 215 14.53 6.84 16.29
C SER A 215 13.27 7.70 16.17
N LYS A 216 13.10 8.71 17.04
CA LYS A 216 11.89 9.56 17.05
C LYS A 216 11.63 10.20 15.68
N ILE A 217 10.41 10.00 15.17
CA ILE A 217 9.85 10.65 13.97
C ILE A 217 8.56 11.35 14.39
N GLY A 218 8.67 12.55 14.98
CA GLY A 218 7.49 13.26 15.52
C GLY A 218 6.88 12.57 16.76
N GLY A 219 6.26 13.38 17.63
CA GLY A 219 5.86 12.99 18.99
C GLY A 219 6.99 13.19 20.01
#